data_AF-A0A0C1MVC4-F1
#
_entry.id   AF-A0A0C1MVC4-F1
#
_cell.length_a   1.000
_cell.length_b   1.000
_cell.length_c   1.000
_cell.angle_alpha   90.00
_cell.angle_beta   90.00
_cell.angle_gamma   90.00
#
_symmetry.space_group_name_H-M   'P 1'
#
loop_
_entity.id
_entity.type
_entity.pdbx_description
1 polymer ?
#
loop_
_entity_poly.entity_id
_entity_poly.type
_entity_poly.pdbx_seq_one_letter_code
_entity_poly.pdbx_strand_id
1 'polypeptide(L)'
;MCGDDKYTGKNFDHRRTWLVERVKLLSRVFAIDIAAYAVMSNHYHLVVKVNRQQALSWSDNEVIGRWYKLYKGSPVIDRQLNGDALSEAELLLVSELVEKWRSRLFDISWFMKNLNEYIAKEANKEDNCTGKYWEGRYKSQALLDETELLSCMAYVDLNPIR
;
A
#
# COMPACT_ATOMS: atom_id res chain seq x y z
N MET A 1 11.62 13.44 6.82
CA MET A 1 11.06 12.61 5.74
C MET A 1 11.02 13.41 4.45
N CYS A 2 10.33 14.55 4.41
CA CYS A 2 10.27 15.50 3.30
C CYS A 2 10.64 16.92 3.80
N GLY A 3 10.76 17.90 2.90
CA GLY A 3 11.06 19.29 3.22
C GLY A 3 12.54 19.57 3.48
N ASP A 4 12.84 20.75 4.01
CA ASP A 4 14.21 21.18 4.28
C ASP A 4 14.80 20.48 5.50
N ASP A 5 15.94 19.83 5.29
CA ASP A 5 16.78 19.33 6.36
C ASP A 5 17.70 20.44 6.86
N LYS A 6 17.45 20.89 8.09
CA LYS A 6 18.21 21.97 8.74
C LYS A 6 19.67 21.59 9.02
N TYR A 7 20.00 20.30 9.08
CA TYR A 7 21.36 19.85 9.37
C TYR A 7 22.24 19.81 8.12
N THR A 8 21.70 19.34 7.01
CA THR A 8 22.45 19.21 5.75
C THR A 8 22.19 20.35 4.76
N GLY A 9 21.15 21.16 4.99
CA GLY A 9 20.70 22.21 4.07
C GLY A 9 20.03 21.68 2.80
N LYS A 10 19.79 20.37 2.70
CA LYS A 10 19.15 19.74 1.55
C LYS A 10 17.63 19.81 1.65
N ASN A 11 16.96 20.01 0.53
CA ASN A 11 15.51 19.88 0.43
C ASN A 11 15.13 18.47 -0.06
N PHE A 12 14.15 17.85 0.59
CA PHE A 12 13.66 16.51 0.29
C PHE A 12 12.17 16.48 -0.12
N ASP A 13 11.61 17.58 -0.62
CA ASP A 13 10.18 17.63 -0.99
C ASP A 13 9.82 16.70 -2.16
N HIS A 14 10.79 16.30 -2.99
CA HIS A 14 10.57 15.30 -4.03
C HIS A 14 10.09 13.96 -3.47
N ARG A 15 10.42 13.63 -2.21
CA ARG A 15 9.94 12.41 -1.55
C ARG A 15 8.43 12.41 -1.31
N ARG A 16 7.77 13.58 -1.30
CA ARG A 16 6.30 13.67 -1.28
C ARG A 16 5.69 13.01 -2.51
N THR A 17 6.30 13.22 -3.67
CA THR A 17 5.87 12.61 -4.93
C THR A 17 6.00 11.09 -4.87
N TRP A 18 7.07 10.55 -4.27
CA TRP A 18 7.21 9.10 -4.09
C TRP A 18 6.05 8.51 -3.29
N LEU A 19 5.64 9.18 -2.21
CA LEU A 19 4.52 8.76 -1.38
C LEU A 19 3.21 8.80 -2.16
N VAL A 20 2.90 9.92 -2.81
CA VAL A 20 1.65 10.10 -3.57
C VAL A 20 1.55 9.09 -4.72
N GLU A 21 2.62 8.89 -5.50
CA GLU A 21 2.61 7.93 -6.59
C GLU A 21 2.53 6.49 -6.09
N ARG A 22 3.18 6.17 -4.97
CA ARG A 22 3.05 4.84 -4.35
C ARG A 22 1.63 4.59 -3.85
N VAL A 23 0.99 5.57 -3.21
CA VAL A 23 -0.41 5.46 -2.76
C VAL A 23 -1.35 5.24 -3.96
N LYS A 24 -1.19 6.01 -5.05
CA LYS A 24 -1.98 5.83 -6.29
C LYS A 24 -1.76 4.45 -6.93
N LEU A 25 -0.54 3.93 -6.92
CA LEU A 25 -0.27 2.58 -7.40
C LEU A 25 -1.00 1.55 -6.53
N LEU A 26 -0.87 1.66 -5.21
CA LEU A 26 -1.46 0.70 -4.28
C LEU A 26 -2.99 0.73 -4.32
N SER A 27 -3.63 1.90 -4.48
CA SER A 27 -5.09 1.98 -4.61
C SER A 27 -5.64 1.33 -5.89
N ARG A 28 -4.82 1.21 -6.94
CA ARG A 28 -5.19 0.47 -8.16
C ARG A 28 -5.00 -1.04 -8.00
N VAL A 29 -4.13 -1.48 -7.09
CA VAL A 29 -3.81 -2.90 -6.89
C VAL A 29 -4.70 -3.52 -5.81
N PHE A 30 -4.79 -2.88 -4.64
CA PHE A 30 -5.63 -3.27 -3.52
C PHE A 30 -7.07 -2.86 -3.73
N ALA A 31 -8.01 -3.54 -3.05
CA ALA A 31 -9.39 -3.09 -2.93
C ALA A 31 -9.51 -2.08 -1.77
N ILE A 32 -8.72 -1.02 -1.85
CA ILE A 32 -8.66 0.04 -0.84
C ILE A 32 -8.63 1.37 -1.57
N ASP A 33 -9.72 2.12 -1.43
CA ASP A 33 -9.87 3.45 -2.02
C ASP A 33 -9.27 4.51 -1.08
N ILE A 34 -8.74 5.59 -1.66
CA ILE A 34 -8.20 6.73 -0.92
C ILE A 34 -9.23 7.85 -0.93
N ALA A 35 -9.76 8.20 0.24
CA ALA A 35 -10.72 9.29 0.39
C ALA A 35 -10.00 10.64 0.57
N ALA A 36 -8.92 10.67 1.34
CA ALA A 36 -8.12 11.88 1.56
C ALA A 36 -6.68 11.50 1.99
N TYR A 37 -5.73 12.42 1.82
CA TYR A 37 -4.37 12.26 2.34
C TYR A 37 -3.70 13.61 2.65
N ALA A 38 -2.81 13.61 3.65
CA ALA A 38 -1.95 14.75 3.96
C ALA A 38 -0.51 14.27 4.10
N VAL A 39 0.43 14.98 3.50
CA VAL A 39 1.86 14.70 3.63
C VAL A 39 2.51 15.90 4.30
N MET A 40 3.24 15.67 5.38
CA MET A 40 4.03 16.70 6.09
C MET A 40 5.52 16.35 5.98
N SER A 41 6.38 17.20 6.53
CA SER A 41 7.83 17.01 6.51
C SER A 41 8.31 15.78 7.30
N ASN A 42 7.56 15.35 8.33
CA ASN A 42 7.94 14.27 9.24
C ASN A 42 6.93 13.12 9.35
N HIS A 43 5.68 13.27 8.87
CA HIS A 43 4.67 12.19 8.86
C HIS A 43 3.63 12.40 7.75
N TYR A 44 2.70 11.45 7.62
CA TYR A 44 1.58 11.54 6.68
C TYR A 44 0.31 10.94 7.29
N HIS A 45 -0.84 11.36 6.78
CA HIS A 45 -2.16 10.83 7.10
C HIS A 45 -2.84 10.28 5.84
N LEU A 46 -3.56 9.17 5.97
CA LEU A 46 -4.41 8.60 4.94
C LEU A 46 -5.80 8.33 5.52
N VAL A 47 -6.83 8.73 4.78
CA VAL A 47 -8.20 8.29 4.99
C VAL A 47 -8.51 7.30 3.87
N VAL A 48 -8.82 6.07 4.24
CA VAL A 48 -9.00 4.97 3.28
C VAL A 48 -10.34 4.26 3.50
N LYS A 49 -10.89 3.71 2.43
CA LYS A 49 -12.07 2.86 2.46
C LYS A 49 -11.71 1.47 1.97
N VAL A 50 -11.85 0.47 2.84
CA VAL A 50 -11.62 -0.94 2.48
C VAL A 50 -12.85 -1.49 1.76
N ASN A 51 -12.67 -1.94 0.53
CA ASN A 51 -13.73 -2.50 -0.30
C ASN A 51 -13.64 -4.03 -0.36
N ARG A 52 -13.96 -4.70 0.75
CA ARG A 52 -13.90 -6.18 0.83
C ARG A 52 -14.75 -6.86 -0.24
N GLN A 53 -15.93 -6.33 -0.54
CA GLN A 53 -16.83 -6.93 -1.52
C GLN A 53 -16.23 -6.90 -2.93
N GLN A 54 -15.54 -5.82 -3.30
CA GLN A 54 -14.82 -5.75 -4.57
C GLN A 54 -13.75 -6.85 -4.65
N ALA A 55 -12.94 -7.03 -3.61
CA ALA A 55 -11.92 -8.07 -3.61
C ALA A 55 -12.50 -9.49 -3.72
N LEU A 56 -13.66 -9.74 -3.11
CA LEU A 56 -14.36 -11.03 -3.21
C LEU A 56 -15.00 -11.25 -4.58
N SER A 57 -15.34 -10.19 -5.29
CA SER A 57 -15.91 -10.29 -6.64
C SER A 57 -14.90 -10.59 -7.75
N TRP A 58 -13.59 -10.42 -7.47
CA TRP A 58 -12.57 -10.65 -8.49
C TRP A 58 -12.46 -12.11 -8.89
N SER A 59 -12.17 -12.38 -10.15
CA SER A 59 -11.75 -13.73 -10.55
C SER A 59 -10.35 -14.06 -10.01
N ASP A 60 -10.01 -15.34 -9.95
CA ASP A 60 -8.68 -15.78 -9.52
C ASP A 60 -7.57 -15.17 -10.39
N ASN A 61 -7.79 -15.09 -11.70
CA ASN A 61 -6.89 -14.44 -12.64
C ASN A 61 -6.69 -12.95 -12.33
N GLU A 62 -7.74 -12.24 -11.92
CA GLU A 62 -7.61 -10.84 -11.51
C GLU A 62 -6.80 -10.68 -10.22
N VAL A 63 -7.00 -11.57 -9.24
CA VAL A 63 -6.22 -11.59 -8.00
C VAL A 63 -4.74 -11.83 -8.30
N ILE A 64 -4.44 -12.83 -9.13
CA ILE A 64 -3.08 -13.14 -9.59
C ILE A 64 -2.46 -11.92 -10.27
N GLY A 65 -3.15 -11.35 -11.26
CA GLY A 65 -2.66 -10.19 -12.01
C GLY A 65 -2.43 -8.96 -11.13
N ARG A 66 -3.26 -8.73 -10.12
CA ARG A 66 -3.06 -7.67 -9.11
C ARG A 66 -1.84 -7.95 -8.24
N TRP A 67 -1.71 -9.17 -7.74
CA TRP A 67 -0.58 -9.57 -6.89
C TRP A 67 0.77 -9.42 -7.61
N TYR A 68 0.82 -9.79 -8.89
CA TYR A 68 2.04 -9.75 -9.72
C TYR A 68 2.52 -8.33 -10.03
N LYS A 69 1.69 -7.30 -9.81
CA LYS A 69 2.12 -5.89 -9.91
C LYS A 69 3.04 -5.47 -8.76
N LEU A 70 3.05 -6.21 -7.65
CA LEU A 70 3.81 -5.84 -6.44
C LEU A 70 4.83 -6.90 -6.03
N TYR A 71 4.58 -8.16 -6.35
CA TYR A 71 5.40 -9.29 -5.93
C TYR A 71 5.77 -10.16 -7.11
N LYS A 72 6.86 -10.91 -6.95
CA LYS A 72 7.13 -12.04 -7.83
C LYS A 72 6.09 -13.13 -7.57
N GLY A 73 5.77 -13.86 -8.63
CA GLY A 73 4.81 -14.95 -8.64
C GLY A 73 5.24 -16.19 -7.84
N SER A 74 4.47 -17.25 -8.01
CA SER A 74 4.78 -18.58 -7.50
C SER A 74 4.96 -19.52 -8.70
N PRO A 75 5.97 -20.41 -8.72
CA PRO A 75 6.21 -21.29 -9.87
C PRO A 75 4.98 -22.10 -10.32
N VAL A 76 4.12 -22.53 -9.38
CA VAL A 76 2.89 -23.26 -9.73
C VAL A 76 1.86 -22.38 -10.45
N ILE A 77 1.79 -21.09 -10.09
CA ILE A 77 0.92 -20.10 -10.74
C ILE A 77 1.51 -19.75 -12.11
N ASP A 78 2.84 -19.59 -12.23
CA ASP A 78 3.50 -19.32 -13.51
C ASP A 78 3.23 -20.45 -14.51
N ARG A 79 3.32 -21.71 -14.07
CA ARG A 79 2.95 -22.89 -14.87
C ARG A 79 1.48 -22.88 -15.27
N GLN A 80 0.57 -22.55 -14.34
CA GLN A 80 -0.85 -22.39 -14.64
C GLN A 80 -1.08 -21.35 -15.75
N LEU A 81 -0.44 -20.19 -15.66
CA LEU A 81 -0.56 -19.10 -16.62
C LEU A 81 0.02 -19.45 -17.99
N ASN A 82 1.03 -20.32 -18.04
CA ASN A 82 1.61 -20.85 -19.28
C ASN A 82 0.76 -21.96 -19.92
N GLY A 83 -0.31 -22.41 -19.27
CA GLY A 83 -1.19 -23.46 -19.76
C GLY A 83 -0.64 -24.88 -19.54
N ASP A 84 0.33 -25.04 -18.64
CA ASP A 84 0.86 -26.36 -18.30
C ASP A 84 -0.22 -27.20 -17.61
N ALA A 85 -0.19 -28.51 -17.85
CA ALA A 85 -1.00 -29.46 -17.08
C ALA A 85 -0.53 -29.45 -15.61
N LEU A 86 -1.47 -29.19 -14.71
CA LEU A 86 -1.26 -29.23 -13.27
C LEU A 86 -1.89 -30.50 -12.68
N SER A 87 -1.20 -31.08 -11.70
CA SER A 87 -1.77 -32.13 -10.85
C SER A 87 -2.86 -31.59 -9.93
N GLU A 88 -3.68 -32.47 -9.38
CA GLU A 88 -4.73 -32.10 -8.41
C GLU A 88 -4.17 -31.37 -7.19
N ALA A 89 -3.02 -31.81 -6.67
CA ALA A 89 -2.33 -31.15 -5.56
C ALA A 89 -1.84 -29.73 -5.92
N GLU A 90 -1.39 -29.52 -7.16
CA GLU A 90 -0.98 -28.20 -7.64
C GLU A 90 -2.18 -27.27 -7.83
N LEU A 91 -3.32 -27.78 -8.30
CA LEU A 91 -4.57 -27.02 -8.40
C LEU A 91 -5.08 -26.60 -7.02
N LEU A 92 -4.97 -27.49 -6.02
CA LEU A 92 -5.30 -27.15 -4.63
C LEU A 92 -4.38 -26.02 -4.12
N LEU A 93 -3.07 -26.14 -4.34
CA LEU A 93 -2.10 -25.14 -3.94
C LEU A 93 -2.34 -23.78 -4.61
N VAL A 94 -2.72 -23.77 -5.89
CA VAL A 94 -3.12 -22.57 -6.63
C VAL A 94 -4.29 -21.89 -5.92
N SER A 95 -5.36 -22.64 -5.62
CA SER A 95 -6.55 -22.08 -4.96
C SER A 95 -6.21 -21.50 -3.57
N GLU A 96 -5.43 -22.22 -2.76
CA GLU A 96 -4.97 -21.73 -1.45
C GLU A 96 -4.15 -20.44 -1.55
N LEU A 97 -3.24 -20.36 -2.53
CA LEU A 97 -2.42 -19.17 -2.77
C LEU A 97 -3.28 -17.98 -3.19
N VAL A 98 -4.22 -18.19 -4.12
CA VAL A 98 -5.09 -17.13 -4.63
C VAL A 98 -5.98 -16.59 -3.52
N GLU A 99 -6.61 -17.44 -2.72
CA GLU A 99 -7.44 -17.00 -1.59
C GLU A 99 -6.62 -16.25 -0.54
N LYS A 100 -5.41 -16.71 -0.27
CA LYS A 100 -4.47 -15.99 0.59
C LYS A 100 -4.10 -14.62 0.02
N TRP A 101 -3.86 -14.50 -1.28
CA TRP A 101 -3.56 -13.20 -1.90
C TRP A 101 -4.78 -12.28 -1.91
N ARG A 102 -5.96 -12.81 -2.20
CA ARG A 102 -7.24 -12.11 -2.15
C ARG A 102 -7.46 -11.48 -0.78
N SER A 103 -7.30 -12.25 0.30
CA SER A 103 -7.44 -11.76 1.67
C SER A 103 -6.49 -10.59 2.01
N ARG A 104 -5.28 -10.61 1.45
CA ARG A 104 -4.27 -9.56 1.65
C ARG A 104 -4.55 -8.30 0.85
N LEU A 105 -5.18 -8.42 -0.32
CA LEU A 105 -5.47 -7.28 -1.20
C LEU A 105 -6.57 -6.36 -0.66
N PHE A 106 -7.24 -6.70 0.43
CA PHE A 106 -8.12 -5.78 1.18
C PHE A 106 -7.68 -5.59 2.65
N ASP A 107 -6.44 -5.97 2.99
CA ASP A 107 -5.90 -5.82 4.34
C ASP A 107 -5.10 -4.51 4.48
N ILE A 108 -5.50 -3.66 5.43
CA ILE A 108 -4.86 -2.35 5.69
C ILE A 108 -3.39 -2.53 6.10
N SER A 109 -3.07 -3.55 6.89
CA SER A 109 -1.68 -3.80 7.33
C SER A 109 -0.80 -4.15 6.14
N TRP A 110 -1.31 -4.93 5.18
CA TRP A 110 -0.59 -5.23 3.93
C TRP A 110 -0.44 -3.99 3.05
N PHE A 111 -1.47 -3.14 2.96
CA PHE A 111 -1.37 -1.87 2.26
C PHE A 111 -0.29 -0.96 2.88
N MET A 112 -0.35 -0.75 4.19
CA MET A 112 0.59 0.10 4.92
C MET A 112 2.02 -0.45 4.88
N LYS A 113 2.20 -1.78 4.92
CA LYS A 113 3.50 -2.41 4.71
C LYS A 113 4.07 -2.06 3.34
N ASN A 114 3.29 -2.21 2.27
CA ASN A 114 3.75 -1.93 0.90
C ASN A 114 4.09 -0.47 0.65
N LEU A 115 3.41 0.44 1.35
CA LEU A 115 3.70 1.87 1.29
C LEU A 115 4.97 2.20 2.08
N ASN A 116 5.01 1.86 3.36
CA ASN A 116 6.10 2.22 4.26
C ASN A 116 7.42 1.57 3.90
N GLU A 117 7.40 0.30 3.48
CA GLU A 117 8.61 -0.41 3.07
C GLU A 117 9.22 0.20 1.82
N TYR A 118 8.40 0.61 0.85
CA TYR A 118 8.87 1.27 -0.37
C TYR A 118 9.55 2.61 -0.05
N ILE A 119 8.89 3.48 0.72
CA ILE A 119 9.44 4.79 1.08
C ILE A 119 10.72 4.65 1.92
N ALA A 120 10.75 3.70 2.86
CA ALA A 120 11.94 3.43 3.65
C ALA A 120 13.13 2.97 2.78
N LYS A 121 12.88 2.10 1.80
CA LYS A 121 13.91 1.62 0.88
C LYS A 121 14.46 2.72 -0.01
N GLU A 122 13.59 3.53 -0.62
CA GLU A 122 14.03 4.62 -1.51
C GLU A 122 14.79 5.70 -0.72
N ALA A 123 14.29 6.09 0.45
CA ALA A 123 14.95 7.09 1.27
C ALA A 123 16.30 6.60 1.83
N ASN A 124 16.36 5.39 2.39
CA ASN A 124 17.62 4.83 2.88
C ASN A 124 18.66 4.68 1.75
N LYS A 125 18.22 4.32 0.54
CA LYS A 125 19.08 4.24 -0.64
C LYS A 125 19.61 5.61 -1.04
N GLU A 126 18.75 6.63 -1.08
CA GLU A 126 19.15 8.02 -1.37
C GLU A 126 20.12 8.58 -0.31
N ASP A 127 19.86 8.27 0.96
CA ASP A 127 20.67 8.72 2.09
C ASP A 127 21.94 7.86 2.30
N ASN A 128 22.15 6.83 1.48
CA ASN A 128 23.23 5.85 1.58
C ASN A 128 23.39 5.29 3.01
N CYS A 129 22.26 4.96 3.64
CA CYS A 129 22.21 4.49 5.01
C CYS A 129 21.42 3.18 5.13
N THR A 130 21.56 2.52 6.28
CA THR A 130 20.83 1.30 6.61
C THR A 130 20.15 1.47 7.95
N GLY A 131 18.99 0.83 8.14
CA GLY A 131 18.29 0.81 9.42
C GLY A 131 16.85 1.28 9.32
N LYS A 132 16.32 1.69 10.47
CA LYS A 132 14.91 2.02 10.65
C LYS A 132 14.62 3.43 10.15
N TYR A 133 13.75 3.54 9.16
CA TYR A 133 13.28 4.83 8.63
C TYR A 133 12.08 5.41 9.40
N TRP A 134 11.14 4.55 9.79
CA TRP A 134 9.90 4.93 10.49
C TRP A 134 10.03 4.71 11.99
N GLU A 135 9.58 5.65 12.83
CA GLU A 135 9.70 5.56 14.30
C GLU A 135 8.97 4.35 14.93
N GLY A 136 7.96 3.78 14.27
CA GLY A 136 7.22 2.66 14.83
C GLY A 136 6.11 2.11 13.93
N ARG A 137 5.13 1.45 14.55
CA ARG A 137 3.92 0.97 13.88
C ARG A 137 3.05 2.17 13.49
N TYR A 138 2.32 2.03 12.38
CA TYR A 138 1.29 3.00 12.02
C TYR A 138 0.16 2.98 13.06
N LYS A 139 -0.51 4.12 13.23
CA LYS A 139 -1.73 4.23 14.04
C LYS A 139 -2.95 4.15 13.12
N SER A 140 -4.01 3.50 13.58
CA SER A 140 -5.25 3.33 12.83
C SER A 140 -6.43 3.54 13.75
N GLN A 141 -7.43 4.29 13.27
CA GLN A 141 -8.70 4.50 13.94
C GLN A 141 -9.80 4.27 12.91
N ALA A 142 -10.80 3.47 13.27
CA ALA A 142 -12.00 3.32 12.44
C ALA A 142 -12.84 4.58 12.58
N LEU A 143 -13.27 5.14 11.45
CA LEU A 143 -14.21 6.26 11.38
C LEU A 143 -15.58 5.64 11.11
N LEU A 144 -16.52 5.77 12.06
CA LEU A 144 -17.80 5.07 12.00
C LEU A 144 -18.96 6.01 11.69
N ASP A 145 -18.76 7.32 11.79
CA ASP A 145 -19.78 8.31 11.50
C ASP A 145 -19.34 9.31 10.41
N GLU A 146 -20.33 9.91 9.75
CA GLU A 146 -20.11 10.87 8.65
C GLU A 146 -19.47 12.18 9.13
N THR A 147 -19.66 12.54 10.41
CA THR A 147 -19.12 13.77 11.00
C THR A 147 -17.63 13.63 11.32
N GLU A 148 -17.20 12.47 11.81
CA GLU A 148 -15.84 12.01 12.00
C GLU A 148 -15.13 11.91 10.65
N LEU A 149 -15.80 11.37 9.63
CA LEU A 149 -15.25 11.33 8.27
C LEU A 149 -15.01 12.73 7.72
N LEU A 150 -16.01 13.62 7.76
CA LEU A 150 -15.89 15.00 7.30
C LEU A 150 -14.87 15.79 8.12
N SER A 151 -14.80 15.58 9.42
CA SER A 151 -13.81 16.21 10.31
C SER A 151 -12.41 15.71 10.01
N CYS A 152 -12.22 14.41 9.75
CA CYS A 152 -10.93 13.85 9.34
C CYS A 152 -10.52 14.33 7.95
N MET A 153 -11.45 14.42 6.99
CA MET A 153 -11.17 14.97 5.67
C MET A 153 -10.78 16.45 5.75
N ALA A 154 -11.54 17.26 6.49
CA ALA A 154 -11.22 18.66 6.74
C ALA A 154 -9.88 18.82 7.47
N TYR A 155 -9.60 18.00 8.48
CA TYR A 155 -8.32 18.00 9.18
C TYR A 155 -7.17 17.68 8.22
N VAL A 156 -7.31 16.65 7.40
CA VAL A 156 -6.34 16.26 6.38
C VAL A 156 -6.10 17.39 5.37
N ASP A 157 -7.16 18.00 4.85
CA ASP A 157 -7.06 19.11 3.88
C ASP A 157 -6.47 20.39 4.48
N LEU A 158 -6.62 20.62 5.78
CA LEU A 158 -6.07 21.79 6.48
C LEU A 158 -4.62 21.61 6.96
N ASN A 159 -4.08 20.39 6.99
CA ASN A 159 -2.70 20.13 7.44
C ASN A 159 -1.59 20.76 6.56
N PRO A 160 -1.74 20.93 5.23
CA PRO A 160 -0.76 21.67 4.41
C PRO A 160 -0.65 23.17 4.73
N ILE A 161 -1.58 23.72 5.52
CA ILE A 161 -1.66 25.16 5.86
C ILE A 161 -1.00 25.48 7.22
N ARG A 162 -0.51 24.46 7.95
CA ARG A 162 0.16 24.62 9.25
C ARG A 162 1.67 24.44 9.18
#